data_AF-A0A9P6QER4-F1
#
_entry.id   AF-A0A9P6QER4-F1
#
_cell.length_a   1.000
_cell.length_b   1.000
_cell.length_c   1.000
_cell.angle_alpha   90.00
_cell.angle_beta   90.00
_cell.angle_gamma   90.00
#
_symmetry.space_group_name_H-M   'P 1'
#
loop_
_entity.id
_entity.type
_entity.pdbx_description
1 polymer ?
#
loop_
_entity_poly.entity_id
_entity_poly.type
_entity_poly.pdbx_seq_one_letter_code
_entity_poly.pdbx_strand_id
1 'polypeptide(L)'
;MATTLKLFCIISGEFASNAFPISISSTDTISNLKDLIKAKKAPEYDDISADRLKLWHITIPVDDDSDDEVITATSITTKRLLEGTGKISKAFGIEVPENSSGKRLFKGKGTPSRTFKDGIPEDTIHIIVEWLLAAKDKGYKNFIVSLDSPTKNFSSYTWKDAQSQYGVGEPELIPGFDIQPKLLLDNEKTVLKHIIQDCVFKNKAYLLGPGASEAAKSSVVDSFMVGAIQSYDSDMFLAQQLQMSGMRGHGAVDFAVIDRIHHSQVLSVTEVKKEDFAQGLAQNMAELDVAVQQKKRKRMDEVDEDSGERPPVFRFKSYGIVTDSFKWILVECALDEEDVLTYRTKDIPGILDLKQGGEDAKKDCEKVFSYVLALYELMKDEIANRSAYGSPTSDTNPNKRMAI
;
A
#
# COMPACT_ATOMS: atom_id res chain seq x y z
N MET A 1 40.29 -12.48 9.25
CA MET A 1 39.84 -13.31 8.10
C MET A 1 38.54 -12.75 7.56
N ALA A 2 38.12 -13.16 6.35
CA ALA A 2 36.75 -12.94 5.89
C ALA A 2 35.80 -13.91 6.63
N THR A 3 34.60 -13.45 6.97
CA THR A 3 33.56 -14.26 7.64
C THR A 3 32.26 -14.07 6.89
N THR A 4 31.67 -15.14 6.36
CA THR A 4 30.35 -15.09 5.73
C THR A 4 29.28 -14.86 6.80
N LEU A 5 28.37 -13.94 6.54
CA LEU A 5 27.23 -13.59 7.38
C LEU A 5 25.95 -13.96 6.66
N LYS A 6 24.98 -14.52 7.40
CA LYS A 6 23.58 -14.61 6.96
C LYS A 6 22.84 -13.42 7.57
N LEU A 7 22.39 -12.53 6.70
CA LEU A 7 21.57 -11.36 7.03
C LEU A 7 20.12 -11.67 6.67
N PHE A 8 19.15 -11.22 7.46
CA PHE A 8 17.73 -11.29 7.08
C PHE A 8 17.26 -9.90 6.66
N CYS A 9 16.68 -9.81 5.46
CA CYS A 9 16.29 -8.58 4.78
C CYS A 9 14.78 -8.55 4.58
N ILE A 10 14.11 -7.50 5.03
CA ILE A 10 12.68 -7.23 4.76
C ILE A 10 12.53 -5.88 4.06
N ILE A 11 11.53 -5.73 3.19
CA ILE A 11 11.19 -4.48 2.53
C ILE A 11 10.24 -3.63 3.40
N SER A 12 10.48 -2.32 3.48
CA SER A 12 9.62 -1.41 4.23
C SER A 12 8.18 -1.42 3.71
N GLY A 13 7.20 -1.67 4.59
CA GLY A 13 5.79 -1.83 4.20
C GLY A 13 5.37 -3.26 3.84
N GLU A 14 6.23 -4.26 4.06
CA GLU A 14 5.86 -5.68 4.08
C GLU A 14 5.71 -6.20 5.53
N PHE A 15 5.17 -7.41 5.66
CA PHE A 15 4.97 -8.12 6.93
C PHE A 15 6.28 -8.77 7.39
N ALA A 16 6.46 -8.97 8.70
CA ALA A 16 7.66 -9.61 9.27
C ALA A 16 7.99 -10.97 8.61
N SER A 17 6.96 -11.75 8.30
CA SER A 17 7.00 -13.01 7.56
C SER A 17 7.66 -12.94 6.17
N ASN A 18 7.67 -11.78 5.49
CA ASN A 18 8.30 -11.60 4.17
C ASN A 18 9.85 -11.41 4.23
N ALA A 19 10.49 -11.58 5.40
CA ALA A 19 11.93 -11.41 5.57
C ALA A 19 12.78 -12.50 4.88
N PHE A 20 13.49 -12.14 3.81
CA PHE A 20 14.31 -13.04 3.00
C PHE A 20 15.80 -13.04 3.41
N PRO A 21 16.50 -14.20 3.38
CA PRO A 21 17.92 -14.25 3.75
C PRO A 21 18.87 -13.88 2.60
N ILE A 22 19.92 -13.11 2.92
CA ILE A 22 21.08 -12.83 2.07
C ILE A 22 22.36 -13.36 2.74
N SER A 23 23.26 -13.96 1.95
CA SER A 23 24.61 -14.35 2.40
C SER A 23 25.65 -13.41 1.80
N ILE A 24 26.54 -12.84 2.63
CA ILE A 24 27.56 -11.86 2.20
C ILE A 24 28.81 -11.95 3.09
N SER A 25 30.01 -11.61 2.60
CA SER A 25 31.22 -11.62 3.42
C SER A 25 31.37 -10.33 4.23
N SER A 26 31.92 -10.46 5.44
CA SER A 26 32.30 -9.35 6.33
C SER A 26 33.29 -8.35 5.71
N THR A 27 33.97 -8.73 4.63
CA THR A 27 34.90 -7.88 3.86
C THR A 27 34.22 -6.95 2.87
N ASP A 28 33.00 -7.28 2.45
CA ASP A 28 32.35 -6.70 1.29
C ASP A 28 31.75 -5.33 1.62
N THR A 29 31.25 -4.62 0.61
CA THR A 29 30.65 -3.31 0.79
C THR A 29 29.13 -3.37 0.93
N ILE A 30 28.54 -2.30 1.46
CA ILE A 30 27.08 -2.10 1.41
C ILE A 30 26.58 -2.05 -0.03
N SER A 31 27.38 -1.57 -1.01
CA SER A 31 27.01 -1.67 -2.43
C SER A 31 26.79 -3.12 -2.87
N ASN A 32 27.72 -4.02 -2.52
CA ASN A 32 27.58 -5.45 -2.84
C ASN A 32 26.34 -6.07 -2.19
N LEU A 33 25.92 -5.57 -1.02
CA LEU A 33 24.66 -5.97 -0.40
C LEU A 33 23.45 -5.48 -1.20
N LYS A 34 23.46 -4.26 -1.75
CA LYS A 34 22.41 -3.76 -2.66
C LYS A 34 22.32 -4.63 -3.93
N ASP A 35 23.46 -4.98 -4.51
CA ASP A 35 23.54 -5.83 -5.71
C ASP A 35 22.96 -7.24 -5.44
N LEU A 36 23.30 -7.84 -4.30
CA LEU A 36 22.76 -9.14 -3.87
C LEU A 36 21.27 -9.09 -3.55
N ILE A 37 20.78 -7.99 -2.95
CA ILE A 37 19.35 -7.77 -2.70
C ILE A 37 18.59 -7.68 -4.02
N LYS A 38 19.07 -6.89 -4.99
CA LYS A 38 18.50 -6.85 -6.35
C LYS A 38 18.41 -8.25 -6.95
N ALA A 39 19.52 -8.97 -7.00
CA ALA A 39 19.58 -10.30 -7.60
C ALA A 39 18.66 -11.33 -6.91
N LYS A 40 18.45 -11.21 -5.58
CA LYS A 40 17.54 -12.08 -4.82
C LYS A 40 16.05 -11.73 -5.00
N LYS A 41 15.75 -10.54 -5.52
CA LYS A 41 14.40 -10.01 -5.76
C LYS A 41 14.13 -9.72 -7.26
N ALA A 42 14.96 -10.20 -8.18
CA ALA A 42 14.69 -10.09 -9.60
C ALA A 42 13.44 -10.92 -9.98
N PRO A 43 12.54 -10.43 -10.87
CA PRO A 43 12.67 -9.19 -11.64
C PRO A 43 12.15 -7.91 -10.95
N GLU A 44 11.64 -8.00 -9.71
CA GLU A 44 10.88 -6.93 -8.99
C GLU A 44 11.58 -5.56 -9.01
N TYR A 45 12.92 -5.51 -8.98
CA TYR A 45 13.71 -4.26 -8.94
C TYR A 45 14.67 -4.08 -10.12
N ASP A 46 14.50 -4.79 -11.24
CA ASP A 46 15.48 -4.77 -12.32
C ASP A 46 15.69 -3.37 -12.94
N ASP A 47 14.64 -2.55 -12.99
CA ASP A 47 14.66 -1.13 -13.42
C ASP A 47 15.30 -0.17 -12.39
N ILE A 48 15.25 -0.49 -11.10
CA ILE A 48 15.82 0.32 -10.04
C ILE A 48 17.34 0.09 -9.97
N SER A 49 18.15 1.04 -10.46
CA SER A 49 19.62 0.97 -10.31
C SER A 49 20.04 0.77 -8.85
N ALA A 50 20.99 -0.14 -8.61
CA ALA A 50 21.32 -0.63 -7.27
C ALA A 50 21.75 0.48 -6.30
N ASP A 51 22.41 1.53 -6.78
CA ASP A 51 22.83 2.67 -5.97
C ASP A 51 21.66 3.41 -5.30
N ARG A 52 20.47 3.41 -5.92
CA ARG A 52 19.24 4.06 -5.42
C ARG A 52 18.72 3.44 -4.12
N LEU A 53 18.91 2.14 -3.91
CA LEU A 53 18.41 1.44 -2.72
C LEU A 53 19.06 2.03 -1.44
N LYS A 54 18.29 2.37 -0.41
CA LYS A 54 18.85 2.82 0.89
C LYS A 54 18.70 1.71 1.91
N LEU A 55 19.80 1.04 2.20
CA LEU A 55 19.83 0.00 3.21
C LEU A 55 19.97 0.64 4.59
N TRP A 56 19.16 0.20 5.54
CA TRP A 56 19.17 0.72 6.90
C TRP A 56 19.45 -0.42 7.88
N HIS A 57 20.41 -0.20 8.77
CA HIS A 57 20.61 -1.07 9.92
C HIS A 57 19.65 -0.61 11.02
N ILE A 58 18.68 -1.45 11.31
CA ILE A 58 17.78 -1.34 12.45
C ILE A 58 17.70 -2.72 13.12
N THR A 59 17.00 -2.77 14.23
CA THR A 59 16.52 -3.96 14.92
C THR A 59 15.00 -3.83 15.05
N ILE A 60 14.33 -4.85 15.57
CA ILE A 60 12.87 -4.91 15.72
C ILE A 60 12.59 -5.65 17.04
N PRO A 61 11.66 -5.20 17.90
CA PRO A 61 11.19 -6.03 18.99
C PRO A 61 10.34 -7.17 18.40
N VAL A 62 10.62 -8.41 18.79
CA VAL A 62 9.85 -9.58 18.38
C VAL A 62 9.23 -10.19 19.62
N ASP A 63 7.93 -9.98 19.79
CA ASP A 63 7.08 -10.84 20.58
C ASP A 63 6.50 -11.92 19.64
N ASP A 64 6.12 -13.10 20.17
CA ASP A 64 5.77 -14.28 19.35
C ASP A 64 4.52 -14.07 18.45
N ASP A 65 3.73 -13.01 18.66
CA ASP A 65 2.56 -12.65 17.85
C ASP A 65 2.89 -11.72 16.64
N SER A 66 4.16 -11.33 16.45
CA SER A 66 4.54 -10.23 15.51
C SER A 66 4.67 -10.60 14.02
N ASP A 67 4.48 -11.86 13.63
CA ASP A 67 4.59 -12.32 12.22
C ASP A 67 3.51 -11.71 11.28
N ASP A 68 2.36 -11.31 11.85
CA ASP A 68 1.23 -10.64 11.17
C ASP A 68 1.32 -9.09 11.20
N GLU A 69 2.36 -8.48 11.80
CA GLU A 69 2.52 -7.02 11.77
C GLU A 69 3.16 -6.52 10.46
N VAL A 70 2.53 -5.51 9.84
CA VAL A 70 3.15 -4.73 8.75
C VAL A 70 4.25 -3.86 9.34
N ILE A 71 5.50 -4.11 8.95
CA ILE A 71 6.63 -3.30 9.44
C ILE A 71 6.69 -1.99 8.66
N THR A 72 5.91 -1.04 9.16
CA THR A 72 5.93 0.37 8.80
C THR A 72 7.09 1.07 9.51
N ALA A 73 7.58 2.17 8.93
CA ALA A 73 8.68 2.91 9.52
C ALA A 73 8.36 3.44 10.93
N THR A 74 7.07 3.68 11.23
CA THR A 74 6.52 4.22 12.49
C THR A 74 6.67 3.33 13.73
N SER A 75 6.85 2.01 13.60
CA SER A 75 6.83 1.07 14.74
C SER A 75 8.18 0.90 15.48
N ILE A 76 9.15 1.82 15.30
CA ILE A 76 10.59 1.52 15.53
C ILE A 76 11.36 2.74 16.17
N THR A 77 12.51 2.61 16.86
CA THR A 77 13.03 3.60 17.87
C THR A 77 14.58 3.93 18.04
N THR A 78 15.54 3.44 17.20
CA THR A 78 17.03 3.68 16.95
C THR A 78 17.52 3.13 15.57
N LYS A 79 17.54 3.96 14.48
CA LYS A 79 17.89 3.60 13.06
C LYS A 79 19.17 4.26 12.55
N ARG A 80 19.89 3.57 11.65
CA ARG A 80 21.14 4.05 11.04
C ARG A 80 21.24 3.71 9.55
N LEU A 81 21.46 4.72 8.71
CA LEU A 81 21.70 4.54 7.26
C LEU A 81 23.04 3.82 7.01
N LEU A 82 23.08 2.97 5.99
CA LEU A 82 24.28 2.27 5.56
C LEU A 82 24.89 2.94 4.32
N GLU A 83 26.05 3.58 4.51
CA GLU A 83 26.84 4.19 3.43
C GLU A 83 27.30 3.11 2.42
N GLY A 84 27.06 3.31 1.13
CA GLY A 84 27.38 2.32 0.07
C GLY A 84 28.84 1.85 0.05
N THR A 85 29.77 2.74 0.40
CA THR A 85 31.23 2.48 0.50
C THR A 85 31.65 1.85 1.84
N GLY A 86 30.75 1.75 2.81
CA GLY A 86 31.01 1.12 4.10
C GLY A 86 31.25 -0.38 3.94
N LYS A 87 32.21 -0.93 4.71
CA LYS A 87 32.38 -2.39 4.82
C LYS A 87 31.35 -3.00 5.74
N ILE A 88 30.85 -4.18 5.39
CA ILE A 88 29.90 -4.99 6.16
C ILE A 88 30.37 -5.20 7.62
N SER A 89 31.65 -5.51 7.83
CA SER A 89 32.25 -5.61 9.18
C SER A 89 32.15 -4.33 10.00
N LYS A 90 32.51 -3.17 9.42
CA LYS A 90 32.40 -1.84 10.08
C LYS A 90 30.95 -1.48 10.34
N ALA A 91 30.07 -1.71 9.36
CA ALA A 91 28.65 -1.45 9.49
C ALA A 91 28.06 -2.22 10.68
N PHE A 92 28.44 -3.49 10.86
CA PHE A 92 27.78 -4.38 11.81
C PHE A 92 28.60 -4.66 13.07
N GLY A 93 29.62 -3.84 13.36
CA GLY A 93 30.41 -3.94 14.60
C GLY A 93 31.09 -5.30 14.79
N ILE A 94 31.57 -5.90 13.70
CA ILE A 94 32.27 -7.18 13.74
C ILE A 94 33.76 -6.89 13.92
N GLU A 95 34.30 -7.27 15.07
CA GLU A 95 35.75 -7.25 15.30
C GLU A 95 36.44 -8.15 14.27
N VAL A 96 37.11 -7.53 13.30
CA VAL A 96 38.07 -8.22 12.44
C VAL A 96 39.35 -8.37 13.28
N PRO A 97 39.89 -9.58 13.50
CA PRO A 97 41.14 -9.73 14.24
C PRO A 97 42.29 -9.06 13.48
N GLU A 98 42.77 -7.93 14.00
CA GLU A 98 43.92 -7.22 13.45
C GLU A 98 45.21 -7.92 13.86
N ASN A 99 46.00 -8.36 12.87
CA ASN A 99 47.36 -8.81 13.11
C ASN A 99 48.21 -7.60 13.56
N SER A 100 48.72 -7.67 14.79
CA SER A 100 49.23 -6.51 15.52
C SER A 100 50.53 -5.91 14.96
N SER A 101 50.55 -4.59 14.69
CA SER A 101 51.71 -3.70 14.83
C SER A 101 51.35 -2.22 14.56
N GLY A 102 51.13 -1.38 15.59
CA GLY A 102 50.78 0.03 15.35
C GLY A 102 50.36 0.90 16.55
N LYS A 103 51.22 1.04 17.58
CA LYS A 103 51.19 1.99 18.72
C LYS A 103 49.93 2.88 18.94
N ARG A 104 49.27 2.70 20.10
CA ARG A 104 48.26 3.63 20.66
C ARG A 104 48.76 5.08 20.81
N LEU A 105 47.96 6.04 20.34
CA LEU A 105 47.46 7.25 21.02
C LEU A 105 46.21 7.69 20.21
N PHE A 106 45.13 8.27 20.74
CA PHE A 106 45.00 9.23 21.84
C PHE A 106 43.95 8.82 22.89
N LYS A 107 44.03 9.41 24.09
CA LYS A 107 42.87 9.58 24.98
C LYS A 107 42.16 10.88 24.62
N GLY A 108 40.85 10.84 24.37
CA GLY A 108 40.02 12.04 24.23
C GLY A 108 38.58 11.74 24.67
N LYS A 109 38.06 12.49 25.64
CA LYS A 109 36.63 12.47 25.98
C LYS A 109 35.90 13.33 24.94
N GLY A 110 35.33 12.71 23.91
CA GLY A 110 34.45 13.37 22.94
C GLY A 110 32.99 13.04 23.24
N THR A 111 32.14 14.06 23.42
CA THR A 111 30.68 13.90 23.46
C THR A 111 30.14 13.46 22.09
N PRO A 112 29.06 12.65 22.03
CA PRO A 112 28.39 12.34 20.77
C PRO A 112 27.78 13.62 20.20
N SER A 113 28.38 14.16 19.14
CA SER A 113 28.06 15.49 18.63
C SER A 113 27.62 15.46 17.16
N ARG A 114 26.31 15.28 16.95
CA ARG A 114 25.52 16.02 15.95
C ARG A 114 24.02 15.80 16.17
N THR A 115 23.48 16.44 17.21
CA THR A 115 22.08 16.85 17.19
C THR A 115 21.93 17.92 16.10
N PHE A 116 21.08 17.69 15.10
CA PHE A 116 20.65 18.77 14.22
C PHE A 116 19.91 19.81 15.08
N LYS A 117 20.26 21.10 14.92
CA LYS A 117 19.64 22.20 15.67
C LYS A 117 18.58 22.96 14.88
N ASP A 118 18.57 22.75 13.58
CA ASP A 118 17.61 23.28 12.63
C ASP A 118 16.61 22.16 12.30
N GLY A 119 15.34 22.52 12.06
CA GLY A 119 14.28 21.54 11.81
C GLY A 119 14.56 20.69 10.56
N ILE A 120 14.14 19.42 10.61
CA ILE A 120 14.25 18.52 9.46
C ILE A 120 13.12 18.84 8.46
N PRO A 121 13.36 18.90 7.14
CA PRO A 121 12.33 19.23 6.16
C PRO A 121 11.15 18.26 6.17
N GLU A 122 9.94 18.79 5.97
CA GLU A 122 8.68 18.05 5.96
C GLU A 122 8.63 16.96 4.85
N ASP A 123 9.49 17.09 3.84
CA ASP A 123 9.71 16.11 2.75
C ASP A 123 10.40 14.81 3.21
N THR A 124 10.58 14.56 4.51
CA THR A 124 11.43 13.48 5.04
C THR A 124 10.66 12.48 5.93
N ILE A 125 10.53 11.22 5.47
CA ILE A 125 9.95 10.13 6.26
C ILE A 125 11.05 9.43 7.12
N HIS A 126 10.68 9.01 8.34
CA HIS A 126 11.57 8.63 9.44
C HIS A 126 11.15 7.32 10.18
N ILE A 127 11.80 6.98 11.31
CA ILE A 127 11.37 6.04 12.41
C ILE A 127 12.21 4.68 12.57
N ILE A 128 12.55 4.21 13.82
CA ILE A 128 13.95 3.96 14.43
C ILE A 128 14.43 2.33 14.61
N VAL A 129 14.82 1.28 15.51
CA VAL A 129 15.13 0.61 16.93
C VAL A 129 16.42 -0.33 17.10
N GLU A 130 16.82 -0.64 18.37
CA GLU A 130 17.68 -1.71 19.03
C GLU A 130 16.85 -2.92 19.58
N TRP A 131 17.27 -3.83 20.51
CA TRP A 131 18.33 -4.87 20.53
C TRP A 131 18.08 -5.89 21.67
N LEU A 132 18.04 -7.22 21.44
CA LEU A 132 18.40 -8.24 22.46
C LEU A 132 18.56 -9.69 21.90
N LEU A 133 18.83 -10.64 22.81
CA LEU A 133 19.39 -11.98 22.61
C LEU A 133 18.31 -13.08 22.82
N ALA A 134 18.43 -14.32 22.32
CA ALA A 134 19.69 -15.05 22.14
C ALA A 134 19.73 -16.11 21.02
N ALA A 135 20.61 -15.89 20.04
CA ALA A 135 21.42 -16.99 19.50
C ALA A 135 22.73 -17.06 20.31
N LYS A 136 23.00 -18.19 20.98
CA LYS A 136 24.27 -18.40 21.70
C LYS A 136 25.43 -18.45 20.69
N ASP A 137 26.52 -17.78 21.04
CA ASP A 137 27.80 -17.73 20.31
C ASP A 137 27.75 -17.28 18.84
N LYS A 138 27.54 -15.96 18.67
CA LYS A 138 27.95 -15.12 17.51
C LYS A 138 27.37 -15.49 16.13
N GLY A 139 26.46 -14.67 15.59
CA GLY A 139 26.23 -14.68 14.14
C GLY A 139 25.24 -13.65 13.60
N TYR A 140 23.97 -13.80 13.96
CA TYR A 140 22.85 -13.27 13.17
C TYR A 140 22.47 -11.82 13.49
N LYS A 141 22.03 -11.10 12.45
CA LYS A 141 21.58 -9.69 12.47
C LYS A 141 20.50 -9.48 11.41
N ASN A 142 19.51 -8.67 11.74
CA ASN A 142 18.33 -8.40 10.90
C ASN A 142 18.44 -7.01 10.26
N PHE A 143 17.78 -6.81 9.11
CA PHE A 143 17.93 -5.64 8.25
C PHE A 143 16.64 -5.25 7.58
N ILE A 144 16.40 -3.94 7.46
CA ILE A 144 15.36 -3.41 6.57
C ILE A 144 15.99 -2.79 5.33
N VAL A 145 15.58 -3.34 4.19
CA VAL A 145 15.78 -2.81 2.86
C VAL A 145 14.71 -1.75 2.64
N SER A 146 15.07 -0.48 2.81
CA SER A 146 14.20 0.58 2.30
C SER A 146 14.44 0.70 0.81
N LEU A 147 13.41 0.42 0.02
CA LEU A 147 13.35 0.87 -1.35
C LEU A 147 13.11 2.38 -1.32
N ASP A 148 14.18 3.14 -1.13
CA ASP A 148 14.25 4.52 -1.57
C ASP A 148 14.43 4.57 -3.12
N SER A 149 13.57 3.83 -3.83
CA SER A 149 12.89 4.47 -4.95
C SER A 149 12.42 5.84 -4.47
N PRO A 150 12.80 6.97 -5.12
CA PRO A 150 12.23 8.27 -4.84
C PRO A 150 10.78 8.26 -5.33
N THR A 151 9.94 7.57 -4.57
CA THR A 151 8.52 7.39 -4.78
C THR A 151 7.87 8.75 -4.73
N LYS A 152 7.02 9.03 -5.71
CA LYS A 152 6.39 10.34 -5.79
C LYS A 152 5.29 10.39 -4.72
N ASN A 153 5.28 11.42 -3.88
CA ASN A 153 4.18 11.62 -2.94
C ASN A 153 2.88 11.70 -3.75
N PHE A 154 1.85 10.93 -3.41
CA PHE A 154 0.60 10.82 -4.16
C PHE A 154 0.01 12.21 -4.50
N SER A 155 -0.04 13.12 -3.53
CA SER A 155 -0.52 14.51 -3.70
C SER A 155 0.23 15.35 -4.75
N SER A 156 1.46 14.96 -5.10
CA SER A 156 2.31 15.65 -6.08
C SER A 156 2.22 15.09 -7.51
N TYR A 157 1.45 14.03 -7.75
CA TYR A 157 1.17 13.53 -9.09
C TYR A 157 0.49 14.61 -9.95
N THR A 158 0.74 14.55 -11.25
CA THR A 158 0.11 15.37 -12.28
C THR A 158 -0.32 14.47 -13.43
N TRP A 159 -1.23 14.94 -14.28
CA TRP A 159 -1.68 14.14 -15.42
C TRP A 159 -0.52 13.68 -16.33
N LYS A 160 0.54 14.48 -16.47
CA LYS A 160 1.73 14.11 -17.24
C LYS A 160 2.52 12.95 -16.65
N ASP A 161 2.51 12.78 -15.32
CA ASP A 161 3.09 11.60 -14.69
C ASP A 161 2.25 10.36 -15.03
N ALA A 162 0.91 10.48 -14.99
CA ALA A 162 0.03 9.37 -15.34
C ALA A 162 0.16 8.96 -16.81
N GLN A 163 0.17 9.91 -17.74
CA GLN A 163 0.46 9.67 -19.17
C GLN A 163 1.79 8.94 -19.36
N SER A 164 2.83 9.34 -18.61
CA SER A 164 4.18 8.75 -18.73
C SER A 164 4.37 7.42 -18.00
N GLN A 165 3.56 7.09 -16.98
CA GLN A 165 3.70 5.87 -16.16
C GLN A 165 2.70 4.78 -16.55
N TYR A 166 1.51 5.16 -17.03
CA TYR A 166 0.39 4.25 -17.33
C TYR A 166 -0.01 4.24 -18.81
N GLY A 167 0.61 5.07 -19.66
CA GLY A 167 0.31 5.13 -21.10
C GLY A 167 -1.08 5.68 -21.44
N VAL A 168 -1.77 6.30 -20.48
CA VAL A 168 -3.11 6.88 -20.66
C VAL A 168 -3.08 8.11 -21.57
N GLY A 169 -4.22 8.42 -22.21
CA GLY A 169 -4.40 9.56 -23.11
C GLY A 169 -4.64 10.88 -22.37
N GLU A 170 -5.53 11.72 -22.91
CA GLU A 170 -6.13 12.81 -22.13
C GLU A 170 -7.24 12.27 -21.18
N PRO A 171 -7.62 12.98 -20.11
CA PRO A 171 -8.56 12.45 -19.11
C PRO A 171 -9.92 12.04 -19.69
N GLU A 172 -10.40 12.75 -20.71
CA GLU A 172 -11.66 12.49 -21.41
C GLU A 172 -11.58 11.30 -22.39
N LEU A 173 -10.38 10.74 -22.60
CA LEU A 173 -10.11 9.61 -23.50
C LEU A 173 -9.88 8.29 -22.76
N ILE A 174 -9.98 8.27 -21.43
CA ILE A 174 -9.93 7.03 -20.64
C ILE A 174 -11.15 6.15 -21.03
N PRO A 175 -10.99 4.83 -21.27
CA PRO A 175 -12.10 3.95 -21.63
C PRO A 175 -13.22 3.92 -20.57
N GLY A 176 -14.46 3.78 -21.02
CA GLY A 176 -15.62 3.74 -20.14
C GLY A 176 -15.65 2.51 -19.22
N PHE A 177 -15.83 2.75 -17.92
CA PHE A 177 -16.12 1.71 -16.93
C PHE A 177 -17.63 1.39 -16.97
N ASP A 178 -17.98 0.22 -17.50
CA ASP A 178 -19.35 -0.28 -17.54
C ASP A 178 -19.77 -0.84 -16.17
N ILE A 179 -20.00 0.08 -15.24
CA ILE A 179 -20.68 -0.16 -13.96
C ILE A 179 -22.07 0.48 -14.02
N GLN A 180 -23.06 -0.20 -13.43
CA GLN A 180 -24.47 0.22 -13.39
C GLN A 180 -24.91 0.42 -11.93
N PRO A 181 -25.90 1.27 -11.63
CA PRO A 181 -26.32 1.54 -10.26
C PRO A 181 -27.06 0.35 -9.64
N LYS A 182 -26.69 -0.03 -8.42
CA LYS A 182 -27.33 -1.11 -7.66
C LYS A 182 -28.77 -0.78 -7.31
N LEU A 183 -29.69 -1.74 -7.47
CA LEU A 183 -31.04 -1.62 -6.94
C LEU A 183 -31.01 -1.74 -5.40
N LEU A 184 -31.44 -0.68 -4.71
CA LEU A 184 -31.37 -0.62 -3.24
C LEU A 184 -32.32 -1.60 -2.56
N LEU A 185 -31.79 -2.36 -1.60
CA LEU A 185 -32.53 -3.18 -0.64
C LEU A 185 -33.20 -2.31 0.44
N ASP A 186 -34.15 -2.83 1.22
CA ASP A 186 -34.94 -1.99 2.14
C ASP A 186 -34.16 -1.52 3.39
N ASN A 187 -33.10 -2.25 3.79
CA ASN A 187 -32.09 -1.77 4.73
C ASN A 187 -31.26 -0.63 4.12
N GLU A 188 -30.79 -0.77 2.88
CA GLU A 188 -30.02 0.26 2.16
C GLU A 188 -30.85 1.53 1.92
N LYS A 189 -32.12 1.41 1.55
CA LYS A 189 -33.09 2.53 1.48
C LYS A 189 -33.30 3.20 2.84
N THR A 190 -32.98 2.54 3.95
CA THR A 190 -33.07 3.09 5.30
C THR A 190 -31.76 3.77 5.71
N VAL A 191 -30.60 3.18 5.40
CA VAL A 191 -29.29 3.84 5.51
C VAL A 191 -29.26 5.13 4.68
N LEU A 192 -29.75 5.10 3.44
CA LEU A 192 -29.83 6.27 2.55
C LEU A 192 -30.60 7.45 3.18
N LYS A 193 -31.65 7.21 3.97
CA LYS A 193 -32.37 8.29 4.67
C LYS A 193 -31.47 8.98 5.70
N HIS A 194 -30.62 8.22 6.40
CA HIS A 194 -29.65 8.77 7.34
C HIS A 194 -28.53 9.54 6.60
N ILE A 195 -28.03 9.01 5.47
CA ILE A 195 -27.06 9.73 4.60
C ILE A 195 -27.64 11.07 4.15
N ILE A 196 -28.85 11.10 3.59
CA ILE A 196 -29.52 12.34 3.15
C ILE A 196 -29.65 13.34 4.31
N GLN A 197 -30.08 12.86 5.49
CA GLN A 197 -30.26 13.72 6.65
C GLN A 197 -28.94 14.33 7.16
N ASP A 198 -27.88 13.52 7.24
CA ASP A 198 -26.54 13.95 7.64
C ASP A 198 -25.92 14.90 6.61
N CYS A 199 -25.97 14.59 5.31
CA CYS A 199 -25.51 15.47 4.24
C CYS A 199 -26.26 16.82 4.25
N VAL A 200 -27.57 16.84 4.53
CA VAL A 200 -28.35 18.08 4.68
C VAL A 200 -27.96 18.87 5.94
N PHE A 201 -27.56 18.22 7.03
CA PHE A 201 -27.03 18.90 8.22
C PHE A 201 -25.62 19.45 7.97
N LYS A 202 -24.70 18.65 7.40
CA LYS A 202 -23.35 19.05 7.00
C LYS A 202 -23.37 20.22 6.02
N ASN A 203 -24.28 20.22 5.04
CA ASN A 203 -24.48 21.38 4.15
C ASN A 203 -24.86 22.65 4.90
N LYS A 204 -25.84 22.57 5.81
CA LYS A 204 -26.29 23.74 6.61
C LYS A 204 -25.21 24.25 7.58
N ALA A 205 -24.35 23.36 8.08
CA ALA A 205 -23.28 23.70 9.01
C ALA A 205 -22.05 24.31 8.31
N TYR A 206 -21.64 23.76 7.17
CA TYR A 206 -20.41 24.14 6.47
C TYR A 206 -20.61 25.05 5.25
N LEU A 207 -21.85 25.35 4.87
CA LEU A 207 -22.22 26.11 3.66
C LEU A 207 -21.59 25.51 2.39
N LEU A 208 -21.87 24.23 2.14
CA LEU A 208 -21.22 23.48 1.07
C LEU A 208 -21.54 24.07 -0.31
N GLY A 209 -20.49 24.14 -1.13
CA GLY A 209 -20.52 24.60 -2.50
C GLY A 209 -19.14 24.43 -3.13
N PRO A 210 -18.93 24.85 -4.39
CA PRO A 210 -17.67 24.61 -5.11
C PRO A 210 -16.42 25.08 -4.34
N GLY A 211 -16.51 26.24 -3.70
CA GLY A 211 -15.41 26.85 -2.93
C GLY A 211 -15.12 26.24 -1.56
N ALA A 212 -15.91 25.26 -1.08
CA ALA A 212 -15.71 24.62 0.23
C ALA A 212 -14.35 23.89 0.32
N SER A 213 -13.86 23.70 1.55
CA SER A 213 -12.60 22.99 1.80
C SER A 213 -12.72 21.49 1.52
N GLU A 214 -11.60 20.85 1.18
CA GLU A 214 -11.54 19.39 0.94
C GLU A 214 -11.95 18.61 2.18
N ALA A 215 -11.61 19.07 3.40
CA ALA A 215 -12.13 18.48 4.64
C ALA A 215 -13.67 18.55 4.77
N ALA A 216 -14.31 19.64 4.33
CA ALA A 216 -15.76 19.76 4.34
C ALA A 216 -16.42 18.86 3.27
N LYS A 217 -15.84 18.81 2.06
CA LYS A 217 -16.24 17.88 0.98
C LYS A 217 -16.08 16.42 1.43
N SER A 218 -14.95 16.09 2.05
CA SER A 218 -14.62 14.75 2.59
C SER A 218 -15.61 14.31 3.67
N SER A 219 -16.07 15.24 4.53
CA SER A 219 -17.11 14.93 5.51
C SER A 219 -18.45 14.47 4.89
N VAL A 220 -18.75 14.83 3.64
CA VAL A 220 -19.91 14.34 2.89
C VAL A 220 -19.63 12.98 2.27
N VAL A 221 -18.42 12.80 1.71
CA VAL A 221 -17.97 11.53 1.12
C VAL A 221 -17.99 10.41 2.17
N ASP A 222 -17.51 10.71 3.38
CA ASP A 222 -17.57 9.82 4.56
C ASP A 222 -18.99 9.28 4.82
N SER A 223 -20.03 10.10 4.71
CA SER A 223 -21.43 9.68 4.90
C SER A 223 -21.83 8.57 3.92
N PHE A 224 -21.39 8.63 2.66
CA PHE A 224 -21.65 7.60 1.67
C PHE A 224 -20.80 6.34 1.90
N MET A 225 -19.53 6.50 2.28
CA MET A 225 -18.60 5.38 2.51
C MET A 225 -18.97 4.58 3.77
N VAL A 226 -19.19 5.26 4.90
CA VAL A 226 -19.67 4.64 6.15
C VAL A 226 -21.04 3.99 5.93
N GLY A 227 -21.92 4.64 5.17
CA GLY A 227 -23.22 4.09 4.78
C GLY A 227 -23.12 2.82 3.93
N ALA A 228 -22.16 2.74 3.00
CA ALA A 228 -21.96 1.56 2.18
C ALA A 228 -21.43 0.37 3.00
N ILE A 229 -20.50 0.63 3.93
CA ILE A 229 -19.98 -0.37 4.87
C ILE A 229 -21.09 -1.04 5.69
N GLN A 230 -22.21 -0.36 6.00
CA GLN A 230 -23.34 -0.98 6.73
C GLN A 230 -24.00 -2.18 6.00
N SER A 231 -23.65 -2.43 4.73
CA SER A 231 -24.10 -3.60 3.96
C SER A 231 -23.02 -4.67 3.74
N TYR A 232 -21.76 -4.41 4.14
CA TYR A 232 -20.58 -5.25 3.82
C TYR A 232 -19.58 -5.35 4.99
N ASP A 233 -19.99 -4.99 6.21
CA ASP A 233 -19.12 -4.91 7.39
C ASP A 233 -18.53 -6.25 7.82
N SER A 234 -19.19 -7.37 7.49
CA SER A 234 -18.66 -8.72 7.66
C SER A 234 -17.46 -9.01 6.75
N ASP A 235 -17.43 -8.44 5.54
CA ASP A 235 -16.41 -8.72 4.53
C ASP A 235 -15.29 -7.65 4.50
N MET A 236 -15.62 -6.41 4.90
CA MET A 236 -14.78 -5.23 4.68
C MET A 236 -14.72 -4.31 5.89
N PHE A 237 -13.75 -3.40 5.89
CA PHE A 237 -13.76 -2.20 6.73
C PHE A 237 -13.23 -0.97 5.97
N LEU A 238 -13.55 0.21 6.50
CA LEU A 238 -13.10 1.51 5.99
C LEU A 238 -11.97 2.04 6.88
N ALA A 239 -10.89 2.49 6.28
CA ALA A 239 -9.82 3.25 6.93
C ALA A 239 -9.80 4.67 6.35
N GLN A 240 -9.69 5.69 7.22
CA GLN A 240 -9.44 7.07 6.82
C GLN A 240 -7.94 7.38 6.90
N GLN A 241 -7.41 8.20 5.99
CA GLN A 241 -6.00 8.66 5.99
C GLN A 241 -4.97 7.51 6.03
N LEU A 242 -5.29 6.37 5.40
CA LEU A 242 -4.44 5.18 5.40
C LEU A 242 -3.09 5.49 4.74
N GLN A 243 -1.99 5.21 5.44
CA GLN A 243 -0.66 5.32 4.85
C GLN A 243 -0.40 4.17 3.89
N MET A 244 -0.28 4.50 2.60
CA MET A 244 0.07 3.56 1.54
C MET A 244 1.46 3.88 0.98
N SER A 245 2.19 2.83 0.57
CA SER A 245 3.49 2.96 -0.09
C SER A 245 3.78 1.74 -0.97
N GLY A 246 4.38 1.98 -2.12
CA GLY A 246 4.87 0.96 -3.06
C GLY A 246 5.75 1.62 -4.11
N MET A 247 6.20 0.88 -5.13
CA MET A 247 7.29 1.32 -6.02
C MET A 247 7.04 2.63 -6.79
N ARG A 248 5.77 3.01 -7.02
CA ARG A 248 5.42 4.24 -7.77
C ARG A 248 5.20 5.46 -6.86
N GLY A 249 4.52 5.30 -5.73
CA GLY A 249 4.20 6.42 -4.84
C GLY A 249 4.01 6.08 -3.36
N HIS A 250 3.83 7.13 -2.54
CA HIS A 250 3.55 7.02 -1.11
C HIS A 250 2.68 8.18 -0.60
N GLY A 251 1.98 7.98 0.52
CA GLY A 251 1.21 9.04 1.19
C GLY A 251 0.02 8.52 1.99
N ALA A 252 -0.71 9.44 2.62
CA ALA A 252 -2.07 9.18 3.08
C ALA A 252 -3.01 9.09 1.87
N VAL A 253 -4.03 8.23 1.94
CA VAL A 253 -5.20 8.27 1.05
C VAL A 253 -6.45 8.58 1.87
N ASP A 254 -7.36 9.40 1.35
CA ASP A 254 -8.46 9.95 2.17
C ASP A 254 -9.33 8.85 2.77
N PHE A 255 -9.75 7.89 1.94
CA PHE A 255 -10.41 6.67 2.39
C PHE A 255 -9.88 5.45 1.64
N ALA A 256 -9.72 4.34 2.36
CA ALA A 256 -9.46 3.02 1.79
C ALA A 256 -10.49 2.00 2.27
N VAL A 257 -11.03 1.19 1.35
CA VAL A 257 -11.83 0.00 1.69
C VAL A 257 -10.91 -1.20 1.70
N ILE A 258 -10.97 -2.03 2.74
CA ILE A 258 -9.99 -3.09 3.03
C ILE A 258 -10.71 -4.43 3.25
N ASP A 259 -10.18 -5.50 2.64
CA ASP A 259 -10.58 -6.90 2.84
C ASP A 259 -10.37 -7.31 4.31
N ARG A 260 -11.45 -7.59 5.03
CA ARG A 260 -11.40 -8.06 6.42
C ARG A 260 -10.97 -9.52 6.54
N ILE A 261 -11.27 -10.33 5.52
CA ILE A 261 -11.20 -11.78 5.58
C ILE A 261 -9.77 -12.28 5.35
N HIS A 262 -8.99 -11.64 4.47
CA HIS A 262 -7.70 -12.19 4.01
C HIS A 262 -6.53 -11.20 4.14
N HIS A 263 -5.98 -11.04 5.35
CA HIS A 263 -4.76 -10.25 5.63
C HIS A 263 -4.80 -8.79 5.10
N SER A 264 -5.94 -8.10 5.23
CA SER A 264 -6.06 -6.65 4.99
C SER A 264 -5.48 -6.14 3.66
N GLN A 265 -6.05 -6.59 2.53
CA GLN A 265 -5.75 -6.03 1.21
C GLN A 265 -6.62 -4.81 0.89
N VAL A 266 -6.03 -3.74 0.34
CA VAL A 266 -6.77 -2.53 -0.09
C VAL A 266 -7.59 -2.85 -1.34
N LEU A 267 -8.91 -2.87 -1.20
CA LEU A 267 -9.88 -3.14 -2.27
C LEU A 267 -10.19 -1.89 -3.10
N SER A 268 -10.28 -0.74 -2.45
CA SER A 268 -10.59 0.54 -3.08
C SER A 268 -9.91 1.71 -2.39
N VAL A 269 -9.63 2.77 -3.14
CA VAL A 269 -9.09 4.04 -2.65
C VAL A 269 -9.94 5.21 -3.15
N THR A 270 -10.29 6.13 -2.26
CA THR A 270 -11.00 7.38 -2.57
C THR A 270 -10.10 8.57 -2.32
N GLU A 271 -10.09 9.51 -3.27
CA GLU A 271 -9.37 10.78 -3.28
C GLU A 271 -10.37 11.94 -3.35
N VAL A 272 -10.36 12.86 -2.36
CA VAL A 272 -11.32 13.96 -2.28
C VAL A 272 -10.69 15.28 -2.71
N LYS A 273 -10.75 15.53 -4.02
CA LYS A 273 -10.10 16.69 -4.65
C LYS A 273 -11.03 17.87 -4.82
N LYS A 274 -10.56 19.09 -4.57
CA LYS A 274 -11.44 20.28 -4.60
C LYS A 274 -11.97 20.60 -5.99
N GLU A 275 -11.07 20.71 -6.98
CA GLU A 275 -11.34 21.29 -8.31
C GLU A 275 -10.52 20.61 -9.43
N ASP A 276 -9.25 20.22 -9.19
CA ASP A 276 -8.41 19.55 -10.22
C ASP A 276 -8.62 18.03 -10.28
N PHE A 277 -9.65 17.62 -11.01
CA PHE A 277 -9.94 16.20 -11.26
C PHE A 277 -8.87 15.47 -12.09
N ALA A 278 -8.06 16.17 -12.88
CA ALA A 278 -6.99 15.54 -13.66
C ALA A 278 -5.80 15.17 -12.77
N GLN A 279 -5.45 16.02 -11.80
CA GLN A 279 -4.55 15.64 -10.71
C GLN A 279 -5.16 14.51 -9.86
N GLY A 280 -6.43 14.63 -9.44
CA GLY A 280 -7.09 13.61 -8.62
C GLY A 280 -7.09 12.22 -9.26
N LEU A 281 -7.35 12.13 -10.58
CA LEU A 281 -7.23 10.89 -11.35
C LEU A 281 -5.78 10.39 -11.42
N ALA A 282 -4.80 11.26 -11.72
CA ALA A 282 -3.39 10.86 -11.80
C ALA A 282 -2.84 10.33 -10.47
N GLN A 283 -3.26 10.96 -9.36
CA GLN A 283 -2.95 10.55 -8.01
C GLN A 283 -3.60 9.19 -7.69
N ASN A 284 -4.91 9.06 -7.90
CA ASN A 284 -5.64 7.84 -7.58
C ASN A 284 -5.19 6.64 -8.44
N MET A 285 -4.76 6.86 -9.69
CA MET A 285 -4.12 5.82 -10.50
C MET A 285 -2.86 5.22 -9.84
N ALA A 286 -2.06 6.05 -9.16
CA ALA A 286 -0.85 5.63 -8.45
C ALA A 286 -1.13 4.96 -7.10
N GLU A 287 -2.20 5.36 -6.42
CA GLU A 287 -2.68 4.69 -5.20
C GLU A 287 -3.23 3.29 -5.53
N LEU A 288 -3.99 3.17 -6.63
CA LEU A 288 -4.52 1.90 -7.12
C LEU A 288 -3.43 0.97 -7.66
N ASP A 289 -2.39 1.48 -8.32
CA ASP A 289 -1.18 0.72 -8.68
C ASP A 289 -0.59 0.03 -7.44
N VAL A 290 -0.31 0.81 -6.39
CA VAL A 290 0.25 0.29 -5.13
C VAL A 290 -0.67 -0.77 -4.51
N ALA A 291 -1.99 -0.56 -4.50
CA ALA A 291 -2.94 -1.57 -4.03
C ALA A 291 -2.92 -2.86 -4.87
N VAL A 292 -2.89 -2.75 -6.20
CA VAL A 292 -2.87 -3.90 -7.13
C VAL A 292 -1.55 -4.69 -7.03
N GLN A 293 -0.41 -4.02 -7.01
CA GLN A 293 0.90 -4.68 -6.91
C GLN A 293 1.08 -5.39 -5.55
N GLN A 294 0.58 -4.80 -4.45
CA GLN A 294 0.56 -5.45 -3.14
C GLN A 294 -0.32 -6.72 -3.12
N LYS A 295 -1.45 -6.73 -3.84
CA LYS A 295 -2.30 -7.93 -4.01
C LYS A 295 -1.58 -9.03 -4.78
N LYS A 296 -0.92 -8.66 -5.89
CA LYS A 296 -0.13 -9.58 -6.71
C LYS A 296 0.96 -10.25 -5.88
N ARG A 297 1.80 -9.46 -5.19
CA ARG A 297 2.90 -9.98 -4.37
C ARG A 297 2.39 -10.97 -3.31
N LYS A 298 1.37 -10.60 -2.53
CA LYS A 298 0.76 -11.50 -1.54
C LYS A 298 0.28 -12.83 -2.14
N ARG A 299 -0.29 -12.83 -3.36
CA ARG A 299 -0.69 -14.08 -4.04
C ARG A 299 0.49 -14.88 -4.60
N MET A 300 1.61 -14.25 -4.94
CA MET A 300 2.82 -14.96 -5.35
C MET A 300 3.51 -15.59 -4.12
N ASP A 301 3.51 -14.89 -2.99
CA ASP A 301 4.00 -15.40 -1.69
C ASP A 301 3.14 -16.58 -1.17
N GLU A 302 1.88 -16.71 -1.61
CA GLU A 302 0.93 -17.79 -1.25
C GLU A 302 1.06 -19.09 -2.08
N VAL A 303 1.87 -19.12 -3.16
CA VAL A 303 1.94 -20.27 -4.08
C VAL A 303 3.20 -21.11 -3.83
N ASP A 304 3.01 -22.40 -3.56
CA ASP A 304 4.10 -23.36 -3.32
C ASP A 304 4.86 -23.69 -4.62
N GLU A 305 6.17 -23.38 -4.66
CA GLU A 305 7.06 -23.64 -5.80
C GLU A 305 7.14 -25.15 -6.15
N ASP A 306 7.02 -26.05 -5.18
CA ASP A 306 7.11 -27.51 -5.38
C ASP A 306 5.84 -28.12 -6.01
N SER A 307 4.74 -27.35 -6.09
CA SER A 307 3.47 -27.84 -6.66
C SER A 307 3.55 -28.13 -8.17
N GLY A 308 4.42 -27.43 -8.90
CA GLY A 308 4.56 -27.55 -10.36
C GLY A 308 3.37 -27.07 -11.19
N GLU A 309 2.25 -26.70 -10.55
CA GLU A 309 1.10 -26.09 -11.22
C GLU A 309 1.35 -24.61 -11.47
N ARG A 310 1.16 -24.16 -12.70
CA ARG A 310 1.30 -22.75 -13.04
C ARG A 310 0.11 -22.00 -12.40
N PRO A 311 0.31 -21.00 -11.53
CA PRO A 311 -0.80 -20.32 -10.88
C PRO A 311 -1.76 -19.74 -11.94
N PRO A 312 -3.09 -19.78 -11.69
CA PRO A 312 -4.08 -19.30 -12.65
C PRO A 312 -3.87 -17.81 -12.92
N VAL A 313 -4.30 -17.34 -14.09
CA VAL A 313 -4.08 -15.97 -14.55
C VAL A 313 -4.91 -14.99 -13.70
N PHE A 314 -4.29 -14.50 -12.62
CA PHE A 314 -4.91 -13.59 -11.68
C PHE A 314 -4.99 -12.16 -12.25
N ARG A 315 -6.15 -11.79 -12.78
CA ARG A 315 -6.45 -10.39 -13.12
C ARG A 315 -6.82 -9.61 -11.86
N PHE A 316 -5.82 -9.04 -11.20
CA PHE A 316 -6.00 -8.27 -9.97
C PHE A 316 -6.73 -6.95 -10.21
N LYS A 317 -7.78 -6.66 -9.44
CA LYS A 317 -8.48 -5.37 -9.51
C LYS A 317 -8.42 -4.56 -8.22
N SER A 318 -8.41 -3.25 -8.35
CA SER A 318 -8.69 -2.27 -7.29
C SER A 318 -9.57 -1.16 -7.85
N TYR A 319 -10.42 -0.56 -7.01
CA TYR A 319 -11.43 0.41 -7.45
C TYR A 319 -11.17 1.81 -6.91
N GLY A 320 -11.26 2.82 -7.76
CA GLY A 320 -11.06 4.22 -7.38
C GLY A 320 -12.35 5.01 -7.24
N ILE A 321 -12.32 6.05 -6.42
CA ILE A 321 -13.28 7.15 -6.46
C ILE A 321 -12.50 8.46 -6.42
N VAL A 322 -12.73 9.34 -7.41
CA VAL A 322 -12.24 10.73 -7.38
C VAL A 322 -13.45 11.65 -7.33
N THR A 323 -13.55 12.48 -6.29
CA THR A 323 -14.76 13.27 -6.03
C THR A 323 -14.47 14.60 -5.35
N ASP A 324 -15.29 15.62 -5.60
CA ASP A 324 -15.33 16.85 -4.81
C ASP A 324 -16.58 16.93 -3.91
N SER A 325 -17.18 15.76 -3.61
CA SER A 325 -18.55 15.54 -3.12
C SER A 325 -19.69 15.93 -4.08
N PHE A 326 -19.46 16.82 -5.06
CA PHE A 326 -20.47 17.25 -6.03
C PHE A 326 -20.44 16.41 -7.32
N LYS A 327 -19.27 16.30 -7.96
CA LYS A 327 -18.98 15.33 -9.02
C LYS A 327 -18.33 14.08 -8.41
N TRP A 328 -18.65 12.92 -8.97
CA TRP A 328 -18.08 11.63 -8.59
C TRP A 328 -17.61 10.89 -9.85
N ILE A 329 -16.34 10.48 -9.88
CA ILE A 329 -15.75 9.65 -10.94
C ILE A 329 -15.33 8.33 -10.31
N LEU A 330 -15.94 7.23 -10.75
CA LEU A 330 -15.48 5.88 -10.37
C LEU A 330 -14.37 5.43 -11.31
N VAL A 331 -13.38 4.72 -10.77
CA VAL A 331 -12.26 4.14 -11.53
C VAL A 331 -12.25 2.63 -11.33
N GLU A 332 -12.00 1.86 -12.38
CA GLU A 332 -11.47 0.50 -12.26
C GLU A 332 -10.00 0.54 -12.66
N CYS A 333 -9.13 -0.02 -11.81
CA CYS A 333 -7.76 -0.37 -12.15
C CYS A 333 -7.65 -1.90 -12.17
N ALA A 334 -7.14 -2.46 -13.26
CA ALA A 334 -6.97 -3.90 -13.42
C ALA A 334 -5.60 -4.23 -14.02
N LEU A 335 -4.88 -5.17 -13.40
CA LEU A 335 -3.70 -5.79 -13.97
C LEU A 335 -4.12 -6.83 -15.02
N ASP A 336 -3.54 -6.77 -16.21
CA ASP A 336 -3.75 -7.76 -17.26
C ASP A 336 -2.71 -8.89 -17.23
N GLU A 337 -2.68 -9.68 -18.31
CA GLU A 337 -1.88 -10.91 -18.42
C GLU A 337 -0.42 -10.64 -18.84
N GLU A 338 -0.09 -9.39 -19.20
CA GLU A 338 1.26 -8.92 -19.54
C GLU A 338 1.85 -8.04 -18.42
N ASP A 339 1.25 -8.08 -17.21
CA ASP A 339 1.56 -7.21 -16.06
C ASP A 339 1.37 -5.70 -16.33
N VAL A 340 0.53 -5.34 -17.30
CA VAL A 340 0.19 -3.94 -17.61
C VAL A 340 -1.05 -3.53 -16.82
N LEU A 341 -1.02 -2.32 -16.25
CA LEU A 341 -2.18 -1.73 -15.57
C LEU A 341 -3.07 -1.03 -16.57
N THR A 342 -4.33 -1.47 -16.62
CA THR A 342 -5.40 -0.88 -17.41
C THR A 342 -6.34 -0.09 -16.52
N TYR A 343 -6.87 1.02 -17.04
CA TYR A 343 -7.74 1.93 -16.30
C TYR A 343 -9.02 2.21 -17.08
N ARG A 344 -10.16 2.24 -16.38
CA ARG A 344 -11.46 2.61 -16.92
C ARG A 344 -12.19 3.58 -15.99
N THR A 345 -12.97 4.52 -16.51
CA THR A 345 -13.65 5.56 -15.69
C THR A 345 -15.15 5.67 -15.96
N LYS A 346 -15.91 6.02 -14.92
CA LYS A 346 -17.35 6.31 -14.98
C LYS A 346 -17.66 7.59 -14.20
N ASP A 347 -17.90 8.69 -14.92
CA ASP A 347 -18.59 9.84 -14.36
C ASP A 347 -20.00 9.41 -13.92
N ILE A 348 -20.36 9.67 -12.66
CA ILE A 348 -21.75 9.58 -12.19
C ILE A 348 -22.47 10.84 -12.67
N PRO A 349 -23.49 10.75 -13.54
CA PRO A 349 -24.09 11.95 -14.14
C PRO A 349 -25.05 12.63 -13.16
N GLY A 350 -24.63 13.76 -12.59
CA GLY A 350 -25.40 14.57 -11.65
C GLY A 350 -24.46 15.40 -10.77
N ILE A 351 -24.93 16.55 -10.31
CA ILE A 351 -24.26 17.34 -9.28
C ILE A 351 -25.04 17.11 -7.99
N LEU A 352 -24.39 16.72 -6.90
CA LEU A 352 -25.04 16.51 -5.59
C LEU A 352 -25.52 17.84 -4.99
N ASP A 353 -26.65 18.40 -5.46
CA ASP A 353 -27.11 19.73 -5.04
C ASP A 353 -27.85 19.70 -3.70
N LEU A 354 -27.08 19.65 -2.61
CA LEU A 354 -27.58 19.63 -1.24
C LEU A 354 -28.28 20.94 -0.82
N LYS A 355 -28.26 22.03 -1.60
CA LYS A 355 -28.62 23.41 -1.17
C LYS A 355 -29.99 23.55 -0.51
N GLN A 356 -30.96 22.70 -0.87
CA GLN A 356 -32.32 22.77 -0.32
C GLN A 356 -32.76 21.51 0.45
N GLY A 357 -32.04 20.38 0.32
CA GLY A 357 -32.46 19.10 0.90
C GLY A 357 -33.81 18.59 0.37
N GLY A 358 -34.22 19.04 -0.82
CA GLY A 358 -35.48 18.70 -1.47
C GLY A 358 -35.46 17.34 -2.18
N GLU A 359 -36.47 17.10 -3.01
CA GLU A 359 -36.64 15.81 -3.71
C GLU A 359 -35.48 15.50 -4.68
N ASP A 360 -34.84 16.52 -5.25
CA ASP A 360 -33.72 16.34 -6.17
C ASP A 360 -32.44 15.95 -5.42
N ALA A 361 -32.14 16.62 -4.30
CA ALA A 361 -31.05 16.21 -3.39
C ALA A 361 -31.22 14.75 -2.91
N LYS A 362 -32.46 14.27 -2.71
CA LYS A 362 -32.73 12.85 -2.47
C LYS A 362 -32.35 11.99 -3.68
N LYS A 363 -32.79 12.34 -4.89
CA LYS A 363 -32.49 11.57 -6.12
C LYS A 363 -30.98 11.50 -6.39
N ASP A 364 -30.26 12.59 -6.16
CA ASP A 364 -28.81 12.65 -6.34
C ASP A 364 -28.09 11.80 -5.29
N CYS A 365 -28.50 11.84 -4.02
CA CYS A 365 -27.98 10.93 -2.99
C CYS A 365 -28.29 9.46 -3.32
N GLU A 366 -29.51 9.15 -3.76
CA GLU A 366 -29.95 7.79 -4.14
C GLU A 366 -29.12 7.25 -5.31
N LYS A 367 -28.78 8.13 -6.26
CA LYS A 367 -27.93 7.83 -7.43
C LYS A 367 -26.46 7.63 -7.07
N VAL A 368 -25.85 8.53 -6.29
CA VAL A 368 -24.47 8.36 -5.83
C VAL A 368 -24.35 7.09 -4.99
N PHE A 369 -25.26 6.87 -4.04
CA PHE A 369 -25.21 5.73 -3.14
C PHE A 369 -25.42 4.38 -3.85
N SER A 370 -26.32 4.29 -4.84
CA SER A 370 -26.49 3.07 -5.64
C SER A 370 -25.27 2.74 -6.50
N TYR A 371 -24.52 3.73 -6.97
CA TYR A 371 -23.24 3.53 -7.66
C TYR A 371 -22.09 3.14 -6.71
N VAL A 372 -22.01 3.75 -5.52
CA VAL A 372 -21.02 3.36 -4.48
C VAL A 372 -21.28 1.92 -4.02
N LEU A 373 -22.53 1.54 -3.75
CA LEU A 373 -22.87 0.16 -3.38
C LEU A 373 -22.56 -0.86 -4.48
N ALA A 374 -22.76 -0.51 -5.76
CA ALA A 374 -22.37 -1.37 -6.89
C ALA A 374 -20.84 -1.57 -6.96
N LEU A 375 -20.06 -0.55 -6.60
CA LEU A 375 -18.60 -0.68 -6.50
C LEU A 375 -18.21 -1.64 -5.36
N TYR A 376 -18.95 -1.63 -4.25
CA TYR A 376 -18.74 -2.55 -3.12
C TYR A 376 -19.19 -3.99 -3.45
N GLU A 377 -20.21 -4.19 -4.31
CA GLU A 377 -20.51 -5.53 -4.84
C GLU A 377 -19.32 -6.11 -5.61
N LEU A 378 -18.70 -5.32 -6.51
CA LEU A 378 -17.50 -5.73 -7.23
C LEU A 378 -16.30 -5.99 -6.29
N MET A 379 -16.13 -5.21 -5.23
CA MET A 379 -15.13 -5.49 -4.19
C MET A 379 -15.41 -6.80 -3.45
N LYS A 380 -16.69 -7.14 -3.19
CA LYS A 380 -17.07 -8.40 -2.53
C LYS A 380 -16.82 -9.60 -3.44
N ASP A 381 -17.04 -9.46 -4.74
CA ASP A 381 -16.70 -10.47 -5.74
C ASP A 381 -15.19 -10.73 -5.79
N GLU A 382 -14.33 -9.71 -5.68
CA GLU A 382 -12.87 -9.89 -5.59
C GLU A 382 -12.45 -10.67 -4.32
N ILE A 383 -13.09 -10.43 -3.17
CA ILE A 383 -12.90 -11.21 -1.93
C ILE A 383 -13.34 -12.68 -2.13
N ALA A 384 -14.54 -12.89 -2.69
CA ALA A 384 -15.10 -14.22 -2.93
C ALA A 384 -14.26 -15.02 -3.94
N ASN A 385 -13.77 -14.36 -4.99
CA ASN A 385 -12.83 -14.94 -5.96
C ASN A 385 -11.53 -15.39 -5.28
N ARG A 386 -11.00 -14.67 -4.27
CA ARG A 386 -9.86 -15.14 -3.48
C ARG A 386 -10.21 -16.38 -2.64
N SER A 387 -11.36 -16.36 -1.96
CA SER A 387 -11.84 -17.48 -1.11
C SER A 387 -11.97 -18.79 -1.91
N ALA A 388 -12.44 -18.70 -3.16
CA ALA A 388 -12.71 -19.85 -4.02
C ALA A 388 -11.44 -20.63 -4.40
N TYR A 389 -10.30 -19.96 -4.62
CA TYR A 389 -9.03 -20.62 -4.94
C TYR A 389 -8.30 -21.18 -3.72
N GLY A 390 -8.51 -20.62 -2.52
CA GLY A 390 -7.92 -21.12 -1.28
C GLY A 390 -8.58 -22.39 -0.71
N SER A 391 -9.70 -22.83 -1.30
CA SER A 391 -10.41 -24.04 -0.90
C SER A 391 -9.88 -25.25 -1.65
N PRO A 392 -9.39 -26.32 -0.99
CA PRO A 392 -9.02 -27.56 -1.67
C PRO A 392 -10.23 -28.10 -2.42
N THR A 393 -10.13 -28.20 -3.75
CA THR A 393 -11.16 -28.84 -4.56
C THR A 393 -11.29 -30.28 -4.11
N SER A 394 -12.46 -30.66 -3.59
CA SER A 394 -12.71 -32.02 -3.14
C SER A 394 -12.66 -32.94 -4.36
N ASP A 395 -11.56 -33.69 -4.53
CA ASP A 395 -11.31 -34.55 -5.69
C ASP A 395 -12.34 -35.69 -5.74
N THR A 396 -13.49 -35.43 -6.37
CA THR A 396 -14.57 -36.41 -6.61
C THR A 396 -14.20 -37.35 -7.74
N ASN A 397 -13.01 -37.94 -7.68
CA ASN A 397 -12.51 -38.95 -8.62
C ASN A 397 -13.26 -40.27 -8.39
N PRO A 398 -14.20 -40.68 -9.27
CA PRO A 398 -15.13 -41.78 -8.95
C PRO A 398 -14.47 -43.15 -8.86
N ASN A 399 -13.22 -43.29 -9.32
CA ASN A 399 -12.54 -44.57 -9.50
C ASN A 399 -11.69 -45.00 -8.29
N LYS A 400 -11.56 -44.19 -7.23
CA LYS A 400 -10.73 -44.54 -6.05
C LYS A 400 -11.45 -45.44 -5.03
N ARG A 401 -12.10 -46.50 -5.52
CA ARG A 401 -12.80 -47.51 -4.70
C ARG A 401 -12.67 -48.94 -5.23
N MET A 402 -11.45 -49.46 -5.34
CA MET A 402 -11.17 -50.91 -5.29
C MET A 402 -9.67 -51.23 -5.13
N ALA A 403 -9.22 -51.48 -3.89
CA ALA A 403 -8.09 -52.36 -3.54
C ALA A 403 -7.95 -52.45 -2.01
N ILE A 404 -8.49 -53.54 -1.45
CA ILE A 404 -8.23 -54.16 -0.11
C ILE A 404 -7.65 -53.23 0.97
#